data_AF-A0AB35BIW1-F1
#
_entry.id   AF-A0AB35BIW1-F1
#
_cell.length_a   1.000
_cell.length_b   1.000
_cell.length_c   1.000
_cell.angle_alpha   90.00
_cell.angle_beta   90.00
_cell.angle_gamma   90.00
#
_symmetry.space_group_name_H-M   'P 1'
#
loop_
_entity.id
_entity.type
_entity.pdbx_description
1 polymer ?
#
loop_
_entity_poly.entity_id
_entity_poly.type
_entity_poly.pdbx_seq_one_letter_code
_entity_poly.pdbx_strand_id
1 'polypeptide(L)'
;MASAGARRRWQISPRWLLFAAPAGLAGVGVAWLLARPAGPDPSSLIRVLAVLLGSTVLGLTTLEWLQRSEPRPVIARGQLWRPIAALAGAWTLAEVALVVAAAAETTETGAGALSSTTFGRFLGDVNAGQIGGATVACTTAIAVIAALAFRRGADWPITSVAVLAAVALASRPVTGHMSAQTLGSLLGAAHALAAALWLGPLVAMALLLRARGAWAALLPRYSELAWRCVAVLTVTGVIDAAVKLGGVGALVDTGYGRIVLAKTAALLALGALGWWWRRTWVPAAGAHRMQAEDSLRRAVLEALAMAVAFGLAAALATTA
;
A
#
# COMPACT_ATOMS: atom_id res chain seq x y z
N MET A 1 -44.96 -23.30 11.18
CA MET A 1 -44.64 -22.98 9.76
C MET A 1 -43.48 -21.99 9.74
N ALA A 2 -42.27 -22.50 9.49
CA ALA A 2 -41.05 -21.72 9.45
C ALA A 2 -40.83 -21.13 8.05
N SER A 3 -40.96 -19.81 7.90
CA SER A 3 -40.49 -19.11 6.70
C SER A 3 -39.03 -18.69 6.93
N ALA A 4 -38.12 -19.60 6.64
CA ALA A 4 -36.69 -19.32 6.55
C ALA A 4 -36.46 -18.39 5.35
N GLY A 5 -36.45 -17.08 5.62
CA GLY A 5 -35.99 -16.07 4.67
C GLY A 5 -34.50 -16.29 4.43
N ALA A 6 -34.18 -17.06 3.38
CA ALA A 6 -32.84 -17.15 2.81
C ALA A 6 -32.46 -15.76 2.28
N ARG A 7 -31.97 -14.89 3.17
CA ARG A 7 -31.30 -13.65 2.79
C ARG A 7 -30.18 -14.09 1.85
N ARG A 8 -30.27 -13.72 0.57
CA ARG A 8 -29.17 -13.82 -0.39
C ARG A 8 -28.00 -13.02 0.19
N ARG A 9 -27.20 -13.64 1.05
CA ARG A 9 -25.93 -13.08 1.51
C ARG A 9 -25.09 -12.98 0.25
N TRP A 10 -24.85 -11.76 -0.22
CA TRP A 10 -23.90 -11.46 -1.27
C TRP A 10 -22.61 -12.25 -1.01
N GLN A 11 -22.33 -13.24 -1.84
CA GLN A 11 -21.14 -14.07 -1.73
C GLN A 11 -19.95 -13.24 -2.19
N ILE A 12 -19.35 -12.49 -1.26
CA ILE A 12 -18.13 -11.74 -1.53
C ILE A 12 -17.01 -12.73 -1.76
N SER A 13 -16.42 -12.66 -2.95
CA SER A 13 -15.28 -13.47 -3.33
C SER A 13 -13.99 -12.64 -3.23
N PRO A 14 -12.81 -13.28 -3.15
CA PRO A 14 -11.52 -12.58 -3.19
C PRO A 14 -11.34 -11.71 -4.44
N ARG A 15 -12.09 -11.98 -5.52
CA ARG A 15 -12.11 -11.17 -6.75
C ARG A 15 -12.54 -9.74 -6.50
N TRP A 16 -13.24 -9.45 -5.41
CA TRP A 16 -13.59 -8.08 -5.03
C TRP A 16 -12.37 -7.22 -4.69
N LEU A 17 -11.22 -7.82 -4.38
CA LEU A 17 -9.96 -7.07 -4.24
C LEU A 17 -9.48 -6.46 -5.56
N LEU A 18 -9.99 -6.90 -6.71
CA LEU A 18 -9.76 -6.23 -7.99
C LEU A 18 -10.30 -4.79 -7.98
N PHE A 19 -11.26 -4.48 -7.09
CA PHE A 19 -11.76 -3.12 -6.88
C PHE A 19 -10.81 -2.22 -6.06
N ALA A 20 -9.71 -2.74 -5.50
CA ALA A 20 -8.75 -1.92 -4.77
C ALA A 20 -8.05 -0.90 -5.69
N ALA A 21 -7.71 -1.30 -6.91
CA ALA A 21 -7.14 -0.40 -7.92
C ALA A 21 -8.11 0.76 -8.28
N PRO A 22 -9.36 0.52 -8.71
CA PRO A 22 -10.29 1.60 -9.00
C PRO A 22 -10.67 2.41 -7.75
N ALA A 23 -10.71 1.81 -6.54
CA ALA A 23 -10.91 2.58 -5.30
C ALA A 23 -9.74 3.55 -5.04
N GLY A 24 -8.50 3.11 -5.26
CA GLY A 24 -7.33 3.99 -5.21
C GLY A 24 -7.38 5.11 -6.25
N LEU A 25 -7.74 4.78 -7.49
CA LEU A 25 -7.91 5.78 -8.55
C LEU A 25 -9.05 6.77 -8.23
N ALA A 26 -10.15 6.31 -7.61
CA ALA A 26 -11.22 7.18 -7.14
C ALA A 26 -10.72 8.16 -6.06
N GLY A 27 -9.84 7.71 -5.16
CA GLY A 27 -9.15 8.58 -4.20
C GLY A 27 -8.31 9.67 -4.89
N VAL A 28 -7.57 9.31 -5.95
CA VAL A 28 -6.85 10.30 -6.78
C VAL A 28 -7.82 11.29 -7.44
N GLY A 29 -8.95 10.81 -7.96
CA GLY A 29 -10.00 11.65 -8.54
C GLY A 29 -10.59 12.64 -7.53
N VAL A 30 -10.87 12.21 -6.30
CA VAL A 30 -11.31 13.11 -5.21
C VAL A 30 -10.26 14.17 -4.93
N ALA A 31 -8.98 13.81 -4.84
CA ALA A 31 -7.91 14.78 -4.63
C ALA A 31 -7.79 15.79 -5.78
N TRP A 32 -7.98 15.35 -7.03
CA TRP A 32 -8.06 16.25 -8.20
C TRP A 32 -9.18 17.29 -8.06
N LEU A 33 -10.35 16.89 -7.57
CA LEU A 33 -11.45 17.81 -7.30
C LEU A 33 -11.11 18.80 -6.17
N LEU A 34 -10.44 18.33 -5.12
CA LEU A 34 -10.05 19.13 -3.97
C LEU A 34 -8.89 20.09 -4.26
N ALA A 35 -8.00 19.76 -5.19
CA ALA A 35 -6.81 20.57 -5.51
C ALA A 35 -7.01 21.63 -6.60
N ARG A 36 -8.24 21.90 -7.03
CA ARG A 36 -8.50 22.92 -8.06
C ARG A 36 -7.99 24.31 -7.63
N PRO A 37 -7.37 25.09 -8.54
CA PRO A 37 -7.24 24.83 -9.99
C PRO A 37 -5.99 24.04 -10.41
N ALA A 38 -4.95 23.93 -9.57
CA ALA A 38 -3.65 23.38 -9.96
C ALA A 38 -3.67 21.86 -10.21
N GLY A 39 -4.39 21.10 -9.38
CA GLY A 39 -4.48 19.64 -9.49
C GLY A 39 -3.17 18.90 -9.14
N PRO A 40 -3.23 17.61 -8.79
CA PRO A 40 -2.06 16.74 -8.68
C PRO A 40 -1.49 16.35 -10.05
N ASP A 41 -0.18 16.08 -10.11
CA ASP A 41 0.46 15.53 -11.31
C ASP A 41 -0.20 14.21 -11.80
N PRO A 42 -0.33 13.96 -13.12
CA PRO A 42 -0.90 12.73 -13.68
C PRO A 42 -0.22 11.43 -13.23
N SER A 43 1.07 11.47 -12.85
CA SER A 43 1.80 10.32 -12.30
C SER A 43 1.18 9.79 -11.00
N SER A 44 0.33 10.57 -10.32
CA SER A 44 -0.48 10.13 -9.16
C SER A 44 -1.29 8.85 -9.43
N LEU A 45 -1.79 8.68 -10.66
CA LEU A 45 -2.53 7.50 -11.09
C LEU A 45 -1.65 6.24 -11.08
N ILE A 46 -0.40 6.35 -11.57
CA ILE A 46 0.54 5.22 -11.59
C ILE A 46 1.09 4.98 -10.19
N ARG A 47 1.37 6.05 -9.43
CA ARG A 47 1.87 5.95 -8.06
C ARG A 47 0.89 5.22 -7.14
N VAL A 48 -0.41 5.50 -7.20
CA VAL A 48 -1.36 4.77 -6.34
C VAL A 48 -1.33 3.26 -6.64
N LEU A 49 -1.30 2.88 -7.92
CA LEU A 49 -1.22 1.47 -8.30
C LEU A 49 0.08 0.82 -7.80
N ALA A 50 1.21 1.49 -7.99
CA ALA A 50 2.50 0.98 -7.57
C ALA A 50 2.59 0.81 -6.04
N VAL A 51 2.06 1.75 -5.26
CA VAL A 51 2.04 1.65 -3.79
C VAL A 51 1.08 0.55 -3.33
N LEU A 52 -0.09 0.38 -3.94
CA LEU A 52 -1.00 -0.73 -3.62
C LEU A 52 -0.36 -2.11 -3.90
N LEU A 53 0.33 -2.24 -5.04
CA LEU A 53 1.04 -3.46 -5.42
C LEU A 53 2.19 -3.76 -4.44
N GLY A 54 3.06 -2.78 -4.19
CA GLY A 54 4.17 -2.93 -3.26
C GLY A 54 3.72 -3.22 -1.83
N SER A 55 2.66 -2.56 -1.36
CA SER A 55 2.05 -2.85 -0.05
C SER A 55 1.54 -4.28 0.02
N THR A 56 0.90 -4.78 -1.04
CA THR A 56 0.40 -6.16 -1.07
C THR A 56 1.55 -7.17 -1.08
N VAL A 57 2.63 -6.90 -1.83
CA VAL A 57 3.84 -7.74 -1.83
C VAL A 57 4.46 -7.78 -0.42
N LEU A 58 4.68 -6.63 0.21
CA LEU A 58 5.19 -6.56 1.59
C LEU A 58 4.25 -7.29 2.56
N GLY A 59 2.95 -7.12 2.38
CA GLY A 59 1.91 -7.79 3.15
C GLY A 59 1.97 -9.31 3.09
N LEU A 60 2.16 -9.87 1.89
CA LEU A 60 2.32 -11.31 1.68
C LEU A 60 3.54 -11.84 2.43
N THR A 61 4.66 -11.12 2.42
CA THR A 61 5.85 -11.51 3.20
C THR A 61 5.62 -11.39 4.72
N THR A 62 4.82 -10.41 5.14
CA THR A 62 4.51 -10.18 6.56
C THR A 62 3.66 -11.31 7.16
N LEU A 63 2.91 -12.05 6.34
CA LEU A 63 2.15 -13.21 6.82
C LEU A 63 3.06 -14.29 7.41
N GLU A 64 4.27 -14.46 6.88
CA GLU A 64 5.26 -15.39 7.46
C GLU A 64 5.65 -14.98 8.87
N TRP A 65 5.92 -13.67 9.07
CA TRP A 65 6.22 -13.14 10.40
C TRP A 65 5.02 -13.26 11.35
N LEU A 66 3.81 -13.00 10.88
CA LEU A 66 2.59 -13.13 11.70
C LEU A 66 2.32 -14.57 12.13
N GLN A 67 2.69 -15.58 11.33
CA GLN A 67 2.51 -16.99 11.69
C GLN A 67 3.73 -17.65 12.34
N ARG A 68 4.80 -16.90 12.66
CA ARG A 68 6.06 -17.44 13.22
C ARG A 68 5.89 -18.22 14.53
N SER A 69 4.83 -17.93 15.28
CA SER A 69 4.51 -18.60 16.56
C SER A 69 3.48 -19.72 16.40
N GLU A 70 2.98 -19.97 15.18
CA GLU A 70 2.07 -21.10 14.93
C GLU A 70 2.87 -22.40 14.79
N PRO A 71 2.52 -23.47 15.54
CA PRO A 71 3.17 -24.77 15.41
C PRO A 71 3.04 -25.38 14.01
N ARG A 72 1.95 -25.06 13.31
CA ARG A 72 1.71 -25.41 11.91
C ARG A 72 1.36 -24.14 11.13
N PRO A 73 2.10 -23.80 10.06
CA PRO A 73 1.83 -22.58 9.32
C PRO A 73 0.43 -22.63 8.71
N VAL A 74 -0.31 -21.54 8.87
CA VAL A 74 -1.65 -21.38 8.27
C VAL A 74 -1.55 -21.33 6.75
N ILE A 75 -0.49 -20.72 6.24
CA ILE A 75 -0.18 -20.59 4.82
C ILE A 75 1.21 -21.16 4.58
N ALA A 76 1.32 -22.16 3.71
CA ALA A 76 2.61 -22.71 3.31
C ALA A 76 3.38 -21.67 2.47
N ARG A 77 4.71 -21.59 2.65
CA ARG A 77 5.56 -20.64 1.90
C ARG A 77 5.41 -20.79 0.38
N GLY A 78 5.31 -22.04 -0.11
CA GLY A 78 5.03 -22.33 -1.52
C GLY A 78 3.79 -21.62 -2.10
N GLN A 79 2.77 -21.34 -1.28
CA GLN A 79 1.56 -20.64 -1.71
C GLN A 79 1.77 -19.12 -1.87
N LEU A 80 2.81 -18.55 -1.25
CA LEU A 80 3.12 -17.12 -1.30
C LEU A 80 3.86 -16.74 -2.60
N TRP A 81 4.65 -17.65 -3.17
CA TRP A 81 5.52 -17.31 -4.32
C TRP A 81 4.76 -16.89 -5.58
N ARG A 82 3.68 -17.59 -5.93
CA ARG A 82 2.88 -17.28 -7.12
C ARG A 82 2.27 -15.87 -7.08
N PRO A 83 1.53 -15.47 -6.02
CA PRO A 83 0.99 -14.11 -5.95
C PRO A 83 2.10 -13.06 -5.84
N ILE A 84 3.18 -13.33 -5.10
CA ILE A 84 4.32 -12.39 -5.02
C ILE A 84 4.91 -12.16 -6.42
N ALA A 85 5.16 -13.20 -7.20
CA ALA A 85 5.73 -13.07 -8.55
C ALA A 85 4.84 -12.23 -9.47
N ALA A 86 3.52 -12.50 -9.48
CA ALA A 86 2.58 -11.75 -10.31
C ALA A 86 2.47 -10.27 -9.90
N LEU A 87 2.34 -10.00 -8.60
CA LEU A 87 2.19 -8.65 -8.07
C LEU A 87 3.49 -7.85 -8.20
N ALA A 88 4.65 -8.46 -7.95
CA ALA A 88 5.94 -7.81 -8.12
C ALA A 88 6.27 -7.54 -9.59
N GLY A 89 5.86 -8.41 -10.51
CA GLY A 89 5.96 -8.14 -11.94
C GLY A 89 5.13 -6.92 -12.36
N ALA A 90 3.87 -6.84 -11.93
CA ALA A 90 3.03 -5.66 -12.16
C ALA A 90 3.59 -4.40 -11.48
N TRP A 91 4.15 -4.54 -10.27
CA TRP A 91 4.77 -3.45 -9.54
C TRP A 91 5.98 -2.90 -10.29
N THR A 92 6.83 -3.79 -10.82
CA THR A 92 8.00 -3.43 -11.64
C THR A 92 7.58 -2.60 -12.85
N LEU A 93 6.52 -3.00 -13.57
CA LEU A 93 6.00 -2.25 -14.71
C LEU A 93 5.54 -0.84 -14.31
N ALA A 94 4.88 -0.72 -13.16
CA ALA A 94 4.46 0.58 -12.64
C ALA A 94 5.65 1.46 -12.22
N GLU A 95 6.69 0.89 -11.63
CA GLU A 95 7.93 1.63 -11.30
C GLU A 95 8.66 2.09 -12.57
N VAL A 96 8.78 1.24 -13.58
CA VAL A 96 9.39 1.62 -14.86
C VAL A 96 8.63 2.79 -15.48
N ALA A 97 7.29 2.73 -15.50
CA ALA A 97 6.47 3.82 -16.01
C ALA A 97 6.67 5.13 -15.24
N LEU A 98 6.81 5.07 -13.90
CA LEU A 98 7.11 6.24 -13.07
C LEU A 98 8.50 6.82 -13.33
N VAL A 99 9.52 5.97 -13.49
CA VAL A 99 10.89 6.42 -13.81
C VAL A 99 10.95 7.08 -15.18
N VAL A 100 10.25 6.52 -16.17
CA VAL A 100 10.15 7.12 -17.51
C VAL A 100 9.39 8.45 -17.46
N ALA A 101 8.29 8.53 -16.71
CA ALA A 101 7.54 9.78 -16.54
C ALA A 101 8.40 10.86 -15.86
N ALA A 102 9.14 10.51 -14.80
CA ALA A 102 10.05 11.43 -14.12
C ALA A 102 11.19 11.91 -15.03
N ALA A 103 11.74 11.02 -15.86
CA ALA A 103 12.78 11.39 -16.83
C ALA A 103 12.25 12.35 -17.91
N ALA A 104 11.05 12.08 -18.42
CA ALA A 104 10.36 12.93 -19.40
C ALA A 104 10.10 14.34 -18.82
N GLU A 105 9.59 14.41 -17.59
CA GLU A 105 9.35 15.67 -16.88
C GLU A 105 10.65 16.45 -16.62
N THR A 106 11.69 15.78 -16.11
CA THR A 106 12.99 16.40 -15.81
C THR A 106 13.68 16.97 -17.04
N THR A 107 13.44 16.37 -18.21
CA THR A 107 14.07 16.78 -19.48
C THR A 107 13.17 17.68 -20.32
N GLU A 108 11.96 17.99 -19.84
CA GLU A 108 10.94 18.73 -20.59
C GLU A 108 10.64 18.12 -21.98
N THR A 109 10.81 16.80 -22.11
CA THR A 109 10.53 16.07 -23.36
C THR A 109 9.38 15.10 -23.17
N GLY A 110 8.57 14.90 -24.22
CA GLY A 110 7.54 13.87 -24.19
C GLY A 110 8.15 12.47 -24.07
N ALA A 111 7.49 11.56 -23.32
CA ALA A 111 8.01 10.21 -23.08
C ALA A 111 8.35 9.42 -24.36
N GLY A 112 7.65 9.67 -25.48
CA GLY A 112 7.92 9.03 -26.77
C GLY A 112 9.12 9.61 -27.55
N ALA A 113 9.64 10.77 -27.13
CA ALA A 113 10.80 11.44 -27.74
C ALA A 113 12.07 11.29 -26.89
N LEU A 114 12.01 10.57 -25.77
CA LEU A 114 13.11 10.41 -24.84
C LEU A 114 14.19 9.50 -25.44
N SER A 115 15.38 10.04 -25.69
CA SER A 115 16.51 9.25 -26.20
C SER A 115 17.06 8.31 -25.13
N SER A 116 17.59 7.14 -25.54
CA SER A 116 18.23 6.18 -24.63
C SER A 116 19.44 6.77 -23.92
N THR A 117 20.20 7.65 -24.58
CA THR A 117 21.35 8.35 -23.99
C THR A 117 20.91 9.33 -22.90
N THR A 118 19.86 10.12 -23.15
CA THR A 118 19.32 11.06 -22.15
C THR A 118 18.75 10.31 -20.95
N PHE A 119 18.03 9.21 -21.20
CA PHE A 119 17.51 8.36 -20.12
C PHE A 119 18.64 7.72 -19.31
N GLY A 120 19.70 7.25 -19.96
CA GLY A 120 20.89 6.73 -19.28
C GLY A 120 21.57 7.77 -18.39
N ARG A 121 21.69 9.03 -18.86
CA ARG A 121 22.18 10.15 -18.03
C ARG A 121 21.26 10.46 -16.87
N PHE A 122 19.95 10.44 -17.06
CA PHE A 122 19.00 10.62 -15.96
C PHE A 122 19.19 9.55 -14.88
N LEU A 123 19.36 8.28 -15.25
CA LEU A 123 19.63 7.20 -14.30
C LEU A 123 21.01 7.29 -13.63
N GLY A 124 22.02 7.84 -14.32
CA GLY A 124 23.39 7.94 -13.83
C GLY A 124 23.67 9.18 -12.99
N ASP A 125 23.11 10.33 -13.38
CA ASP A 125 23.52 11.65 -12.92
C ASP A 125 22.47 12.35 -12.05
N VAL A 126 21.20 11.92 -12.13
CA VAL A 126 20.08 12.54 -11.40
C VAL A 126 19.65 11.65 -10.24
N ASN A 127 19.64 12.21 -9.02
CA ASN A 127 19.29 11.45 -7.80
C ASN A 127 17.91 10.76 -7.89
N ALA A 128 16.91 11.45 -8.46
CA ALA A 128 15.59 10.86 -8.68
C ALA A 128 15.64 9.65 -9.64
N GLY A 129 16.47 9.72 -10.69
CA GLY A 129 16.70 8.61 -11.61
C GLY A 129 17.45 7.44 -10.98
N GLN A 130 18.49 7.72 -10.18
CA GLN A 130 19.23 6.69 -9.43
C GLN A 130 18.32 5.93 -8.46
N ILE A 131 17.54 6.65 -7.65
CA ILE A 131 16.59 6.06 -6.69
C ILE A 131 15.49 5.28 -7.42
N GLY A 132 14.96 5.85 -8.50
CA GLY A 132 14.00 5.19 -9.37
C GLY A 132 14.54 3.88 -9.96
N GLY A 133 15.75 3.91 -10.51
CA GLY A 133 16.44 2.74 -11.06
C GLY A 133 16.71 1.66 -10.01
N ALA A 134 17.16 2.04 -8.82
CA ALA A 134 17.34 1.12 -7.69
C ALA A 134 16.02 0.47 -7.25
N THR A 135 14.92 1.23 -7.27
CA THR A 135 13.58 0.74 -6.94
C THR A 135 13.08 -0.27 -8.00
N VAL A 136 13.29 0.02 -9.29
CA VAL A 136 13.02 -0.94 -10.39
C VAL A 136 13.86 -2.20 -10.23
N ALA A 137 15.14 -2.09 -9.87
CA ALA A 137 16.01 -3.24 -9.65
C ALA A 137 15.51 -4.11 -8.48
N CYS A 138 15.10 -3.51 -7.36
CA CYS A 138 14.55 -4.23 -6.21
C CYS A 138 13.25 -4.97 -6.58
N THR A 139 12.31 -4.30 -7.23
CA THR A 139 11.02 -4.90 -7.63
C THR A 139 11.20 -6.02 -8.66
N THR A 140 12.13 -5.85 -9.61
CA THR A 140 12.52 -6.89 -10.58
C THR A 140 13.13 -8.09 -9.87
N ALA A 141 14.05 -7.88 -8.93
CA ALA A 141 14.68 -8.95 -8.17
C ALA A 141 13.64 -9.76 -7.39
N ILE A 142 12.66 -9.11 -6.75
CA ILE A 142 11.54 -9.79 -6.09
C ILE A 142 10.77 -10.66 -7.08
N ALA A 143 10.39 -10.11 -8.25
CA ALA A 143 9.63 -10.84 -9.26
C ALA A 143 10.38 -12.09 -9.75
N VAL A 144 11.69 -11.96 -10.01
CA VAL A 144 12.56 -13.06 -10.45
C VAL A 144 12.71 -14.12 -9.35
N ILE A 145 13.06 -13.72 -8.13
CA ILE A 145 13.21 -14.64 -6.99
C ILE A 145 11.91 -15.42 -6.78
N ALA A 146 10.77 -14.73 -6.74
CA ALA A 146 9.47 -15.36 -6.52
C ALA A 146 9.06 -16.28 -7.67
N ALA A 147 9.31 -15.90 -8.93
CA ALA A 147 9.04 -16.75 -10.08
C ALA A 147 9.91 -18.01 -10.07
N LEU A 148 11.20 -17.90 -9.74
CA LEU A 148 12.11 -19.04 -9.63
C LEU A 148 11.72 -19.96 -8.46
N ALA A 149 11.41 -19.40 -7.29
CA ALA A 149 10.97 -20.17 -6.13
C ALA A 149 9.65 -20.90 -6.41
N PHE A 150 8.69 -20.25 -7.06
CA PHE A 150 7.44 -20.88 -7.50
C PHE A 150 7.69 -22.02 -8.48
N ARG A 151 8.50 -21.78 -9.52
CA ARG A 151 8.79 -22.79 -10.56
C ARG A 151 9.55 -24.00 -10.03
N ARG A 152 10.42 -23.81 -9.03
CA ARG A 152 11.22 -24.88 -8.41
C ARG A 152 10.54 -25.52 -7.20
N GLY A 153 9.37 -25.05 -6.78
CA GLY A 153 8.72 -25.50 -5.55
C GLY A 153 9.60 -25.28 -4.31
N ALA A 154 10.40 -24.22 -4.31
CA ALA A 154 11.43 -24.01 -3.30
C ALA A 154 10.86 -23.37 -2.03
N ASP A 155 11.28 -23.88 -0.88
CA ASP A 155 10.91 -23.35 0.45
C ASP A 155 11.93 -22.33 0.99
N TRP A 156 12.41 -21.46 0.08
CA TRP A 156 13.38 -20.41 0.41
C TRP A 156 12.83 -19.44 1.48
N PRO A 157 13.71 -18.84 2.29
CA PRO A 157 13.29 -17.80 3.23
C PRO A 157 12.77 -16.56 2.48
N ILE A 158 11.59 -16.04 2.87
CA ILE A 158 10.98 -14.87 2.22
C ILE A 158 11.60 -13.55 2.74
N THR A 159 12.45 -13.62 3.78
CA THR A 159 13.10 -12.45 4.39
C THR A 159 13.78 -11.52 3.38
N SER A 160 14.46 -12.08 2.37
CA SER A 160 15.10 -11.27 1.32
C SER A 160 14.08 -10.47 0.51
N VAL A 161 12.94 -11.08 0.17
CA VAL A 161 11.83 -10.40 -0.52
C VAL A 161 11.20 -9.34 0.37
N ALA A 162 11.03 -9.61 1.68
CA ALA A 162 10.51 -8.63 2.63
C ALA A 162 11.40 -7.38 2.71
N VAL A 163 12.72 -7.58 2.80
CA VAL A 163 13.71 -6.49 2.84
C VAL A 163 13.71 -5.70 1.55
N LEU A 164 13.75 -6.36 0.38
CA LEU A 164 13.70 -5.67 -0.91
C LEU A 164 12.40 -4.87 -1.08
N ALA A 165 11.26 -5.42 -0.66
CA ALA A 165 9.97 -4.73 -0.74
C ALA A 165 9.93 -3.50 0.18
N ALA A 166 10.46 -3.64 1.40
CA ALA A 166 10.56 -2.53 2.33
C ALA A 166 11.48 -1.42 1.81
N VAL A 167 12.66 -1.77 1.27
CA VAL A 167 13.61 -0.81 0.67
C VAL A 167 12.97 -0.07 -0.51
N ALA A 168 12.31 -0.78 -1.42
CA ALA A 168 11.64 -0.18 -2.59
C ALA A 168 10.47 0.76 -2.20
N LEU A 169 9.74 0.46 -1.12
CA LEU A 169 8.68 1.34 -0.61
C LEU A 169 9.24 2.54 0.15
N ALA A 170 10.31 2.34 0.92
CA ALA A 170 10.95 3.36 1.74
C ALA A 170 11.79 4.34 0.93
N SER A 171 12.24 3.99 -0.28
CA SER A 171 13.10 4.83 -1.11
C SER A 171 12.39 6.06 -1.67
N ARG A 172 11.09 5.97 -1.98
CA ARG A 172 10.37 7.06 -2.68
C ARG A 172 10.25 8.35 -1.87
N PRO A 173 9.85 8.33 -0.58
CA PRO A 173 9.74 9.55 0.21
C PRO A 173 11.09 10.22 0.49
N VAL A 174 12.21 9.56 0.16
CA VAL A 174 13.59 10.05 0.36
C VAL A 174 14.03 10.96 -0.80
N THR A 175 13.10 11.39 -1.66
CA THR A 175 13.36 12.33 -2.76
C THR A 175 12.71 13.71 -2.48
N GLY A 176 13.37 14.81 -2.88
CA GLY A 176 12.85 16.19 -2.76
C GLY A 176 13.50 17.04 -1.66
N HIS A 177 13.10 18.29 -1.48
CA HIS A 177 13.76 19.22 -0.53
C HIS A 177 13.79 18.75 0.93
N MET A 178 12.84 17.89 1.34
CA MET A 178 12.84 17.27 2.67
C MET A 178 13.89 16.18 2.83
N SER A 179 14.45 15.64 1.74
CA SER A 179 15.56 14.68 1.78
C SER A 179 16.90 15.33 2.15
N ALA A 180 16.99 16.66 2.10
CA ALA A 180 18.12 17.40 2.62
C ALA A 180 18.25 17.28 4.15
N GLN A 181 17.18 16.84 4.83
CA GLN A 181 17.16 16.58 6.27
C GLN A 181 16.98 15.09 6.53
N THR A 182 17.95 14.46 7.20
CA THR A 182 17.92 13.03 7.56
C THR A 182 16.62 12.62 8.26
N LEU A 183 16.09 13.51 9.12
CA LEU A 183 14.86 13.26 9.86
C LEU A 183 13.61 13.21 8.96
N GLY A 184 13.52 14.08 7.94
CA GLY A 184 12.42 14.09 6.98
C GLY A 184 12.35 12.78 6.17
N SER A 185 13.50 12.34 5.65
CA SER A 185 13.64 11.05 4.95
C SER A 185 13.22 9.87 5.83
N LEU A 186 13.66 9.85 7.10
CA LEU A 186 13.32 8.78 8.03
C LEU A 186 11.82 8.74 8.37
N LEU A 187 11.21 9.90 8.62
CA LEU A 187 9.78 10.00 8.89
C LEU A 187 8.94 9.60 7.67
N GLY A 188 9.36 10.01 6.46
CA GLY A 188 8.72 9.61 5.21
C GLY A 188 8.78 8.10 4.97
N ALA A 189 9.96 7.50 5.16
CA ALA A 189 10.15 6.05 5.07
C ALA A 189 9.30 5.31 6.11
N ALA A 190 9.30 5.77 7.37
CA ALA A 190 8.48 5.18 8.44
C ALA A 190 6.98 5.29 8.13
N HIS A 191 6.51 6.42 7.60
CA HIS A 191 5.12 6.60 7.17
C HIS A 191 4.74 5.64 6.04
N ALA A 192 5.58 5.54 5.00
CA ALA A 192 5.32 4.66 3.86
C ALA A 192 5.28 3.18 4.27
N LEU A 193 6.23 2.74 5.10
CA LEU A 193 6.26 1.37 5.60
C LEU A 193 5.09 1.08 6.55
N ALA A 194 4.74 2.02 7.44
CA ALA A 194 3.59 1.85 8.32
C ALA A 194 2.28 1.75 7.52
N ALA A 195 2.10 2.57 6.48
CA ALA A 195 0.96 2.49 5.58
C ALA A 195 0.91 1.12 4.88
N ALA A 196 2.04 0.70 4.30
CA ALA A 196 2.14 -0.58 3.60
C ALA A 196 1.88 -1.79 4.51
N LEU A 197 2.37 -1.78 5.75
CA LEU A 197 2.13 -2.82 6.75
C LEU A 197 0.72 -2.77 7.34
N TRP A 198 0.03 -1.63 7.25
CA TRP A 198 -1.37 -1.55 7.61
C TRP A 198 -2.25 -2.17 6.52
N LEU A 199 -2.07 -1.78 5.25
CA LEU A 199 -2.89 -2.26 4.14
C LEU A 199 -2.54 -3.70 3.72
N GLY A 200 -1.25 -3.95 3.53
CA GLY A 200 -0.71 -5.10 2.84
C GLY A 200 -1.13 -6.44 3.45
N PRO A 201 -0.85 -6.70 4.74
CA PRO A 201 -1.20 -7.97 5.37
C PRO A 201 -2.70 -8.25 5.33
N LEU A 202 -3.55 -7.22 5.41
CA LEU A 202 -4.99 -7.39 5.31
C LEU A 202 -5.43 -7.84 3.91
N VAL A 203 -4.89 -7.20 2.87
CA VAL A 203 -5.11 -7.62 1.48
C VAL A 203 -4.58 -9.03 1.27
N ALA A 204 -3.39 -9.34 1.76
CA ALA A 204 -2.78 -10.67 1.67
C ALA A 204 -3.63 -11.75 2.38
N MET A 205 -4.18 -11.45 3.56
CA MET A 205 -5.10 -12.32 4.26
C MET A 205 -6.40 -12.52 3.46
N ALA A 206 -7.00 -11.46 2.92
CA ALA A 206 -8.18 -11.57 2.08
C ALA A 206 -7.90 -12.39 0.79
N LEU A 207 -6.69 -12.28 0.23
CA LEU A 207 -6.26 -13.05 -0.93
C LEU A 207 -6.07 -14.54 -0.64
N LEU A 208 -5.66 -14.94 0.57
CA LEU A 208 -5.23 -16.32 0.81
C LEU A 208 -6.07 -17.08 1.83
N LEU A 209 -6.67 -16.42 2.81
CA LEU A 209 -7.39 -17.09 3.87
C LEU A 209 -8.79 -17.51 3.43
N ARG A 210 -9.07 -18.81 3.58
CA ARG A 210 -10.36 -19.41 3.26
C ARG A 210 -11.02 -20.12 4.43
N ALA A 211 -10.24 -20.53 5.43
CA ALA A 211 -10.74 -21.25 6.59
C ALA A 211 -11.01 -20.33 7.77
N ARG A 212 -12.05 -20.64 8.54
CA ARG A 212 -12.36 -19.94 9.81
C ARG A 212 -11.18 -19.96 10.78
N GLY A 213 -10.50 -21.10 10.90
CA GLY A 213 -9.33 -21.26 11.78
C GLY A 213 -8.17 -20.34 11.38
N ALA A 214 -7.97 -20.14 10.07
CA ALA A 214 -6.94 -19.27 9.56
C ALA A 214 -7.15 -17.79 9.95
N TRP A 215 -8.38 -17.30 9.82
CA TRP A 215 -8.75 -15.96 10.27
C TRP A 215 -8.61 -15.80 11.78
N ALA A 216 -9.01 -16.81 12.56
CA ALA A 216 -8.88 -16.79 14.02
C ALA A 216 -7.42 -16.69 14.48
N ALA A 217 -6.49 -17.35 13.78
CA ALA A 217 -5.07 -17.32 14.10
C ALA A 217 -4.39 -15.99 13.73
N LEU A 218 -4.66 -15.48 12.53
CA LEU A 218 -3.91 -14.34 11.98
C LEU A 218 -4.54 -12.97 12.25
N LEU A 219 -5.86 -12.86 12.32
CA LEU A 219 -6.54 -11.57 12.46
C LEU A 219 -6.20 -10.83 13.77
N PRO A 220 -6.13 -11.49 14.95
CA PRO A 220 -5.72 -10.80 16.17
C PRO A 220 -4.30 -10.21 16.09
N ARG A 221 -3.36 -10.95 15.47
CA ARG A 221 -1.97 -10.51 15.29
C ARG A 221 -1.86 -9.36 14.30
N TYR A 222 -2.60 -9.44 13.20
CA TYR A 222 -2.73 -8.31 12.27
C TYR A 222 -3.31 -7.08 12.99
N SER A 223 -4.37 -7.23 13.80
CA SER A 223 -4.98 -6.11 14.52
C SER A 223 -4.04 -5.45 15.53
N GLU A 224 -3.07 -6.19 16.09
CA GLU A 224 -2.01 -5.61 16.91
C GLU A 224 -1.01 -4.80 16.09
N LEU A 225 -0.57 -5.34 14.96
CA LEU A 225 0.30 -4.63 14.02
C LEU A 225 -0.37 -3.35 13.49
N ALA A 226 -1.61 -3.46 13.02
CA ALA A 226 -2.38 -2.37 12.44
C ALA A 226 -2.52 -1.17 13.40
N TRP A 227 -2.77 -1.41 14.69
CA TRP A 227 -2.87 -0.32 15.67
C TRP A 227 -1.54 0.44 15.83
N ARG A 228 -0.41 -0.29 15.84
CA ARG A 228 0.93 0.33 15.89
C ARG A 228 1.21 1.15 14.62
N CYS A 229 0.82 0.63 13.46
CA CYS A 229 0.92 1.34 12.19
C CYS A 229 0.10 2.64 12.19
N VAL A 230 -1.15 2.60 12.66
CA VAL A 230 -2.01 3.81 12.78
C VAL A 230 -1.37 4.86 13.68
N ALA A 231 -0.75 4.47 14.79
CA ALA A 231 -0.02 5.39 15.67
C ALA A 231 1.16 6.06 14.95
N VAL A 232 1.99 5.28 14.24
CA VAL A 232 3.10 5.82 13.44
C VAL A 232 2.60 6.77 12.36
N LEU A 233 1.55 6.40 11.63
CA LEU A 233 0.95 7.24 10.58
C LEU A 233 0.41 8.56 11.11
N THR A 234 -0.21 8.52 12.29
CA THR A 234 -0.73 9.72 12.95
C THR A 234 0.41 10.66 13.32
N VAL A 235 1.44 10.17 14.01
CA VAL A 235 2.58 10.99 14.44
C VAL A 235 3.33 11.57 13.25
N THR A 236 3.72 10.73 12.29
CA THR A 236 4.46 11.16 11.09
C THR A 236 3.63 12.11 10.22
N GLY A 237 2.32 11.88 10.10
CA GLY A 237 1.42 12.75 9.34
C GLY A 237 1.22 14.13 9.98
N VAL A 238 1.11 14.19 11.32
CA VAL A 238 1.02 15.46 12.05
C VAL A 238 2.31 16.27 11.89
N ILE A 239 3.48 15.61 12.00
CA ILE A 239 4.77 16.27 11.79
C ILE A 239 4.89 16.80 10.36
N ASP A 240 4.58 15.98 9.35
CA ASP A 240 4.65 16.41 7.93
C ASP A 240 3.71 17.59 7.64
N ALA A 241 2.49 17.54 8.17
CA ALA A 241 1.53 18.62 8.05
C ALA A 241 2.03 19.90 8.73
N ALA A 242 2.57 19.82 9.95
CA ALA A 242 3.08 20.98 10.67
C ALA A 242 4.30 21.62 9.99
N VAL A 243 5.15 20.81 9.34
CA VAL A 243 6.32 21.32 8.59
C VAL A 243 5.91 22.01 7.29
N LYS A 244 4.88 21.50 6.60
CA LYS A 244 4.47 22.03 5.27
C LYS A 244 3.41 23.13 5.36
N LEU A 245 2.48 23.05 6.30
CA LEU A 245 1.42 24.03 6.49
C LEU A 245 1.91 25.05 7.54
N GLY A 246 2.55 26.12 7.09
CA GLY A 246 3.04 27.23 7.95
C GLY A 246 1.94 28.05 8.65
N GLY A 247 0.71 27.53 8.78
CA GLY A 247 -0.43 28.17 9.43
C GLY A 247 -1.78 27.48 9.12
N VAL A 248 -2.78 27.71 9.96
CA VAL A 248 -4.11 27.06 9.85
C VAL A 248 -4.91 27.55 8.63
N GLY A 249 -4.74 28.81 8.20
CA GLY A 249 -5.42 29.35 7.02
C GLY A 249 -5.07 28.59 5.73
N ALA A 250 -3.82 28.15 5.60
CA ALA A 250 -3.37 27.35 4.46
C ALA A 250 -4.08 26.00 4.34
N LEU A 251 -4.72 25.47 5.40
CA LEU A 251 -5.46 24.21 5.32
C LEU A 251 -6.74 24.33 4.47
N VAL A 252 -7.39 25.49 4.46
CA VAL A 252 -8.68 25.65 3.78
C VAL A 252 -8.53 26.37 2.45
N ASP A 253 -7.61 27.34 2.39
CA ASP A 253 -7.46 28.21 1.23
C ASP A 253 -6.64 27.58 0.08
N THR A 254 -5.91 26.49 0.35
CA THR A 254 -5.06 25.83 -0.64
C THR A 254 -5.62 24.47 -1.10
N GLY A 255 -5.27 24.07 -2.32
CA GLY A 255 -5.56 22.72 -2.81
C GLY A 255 -4.87 21.63 -1.99
N TYR A 256 -3.62 21.87 -1.62
CA TYR A 256 -2.82 21.01 -0.74
C TYR A 256 -3.52 20.80 0.62
N GLY A 257 -3.90 21.88 1.28
CA GLY A 257 -4.56 21.85 2.59
C GLY A 257 -5.88 21.05 2.59
N ARG A 258 -6.71 21.22 1.56
CA ARG A 258 -7.97 20.48 1.41
C ARG A 258 -7.74 18.97 1.27
N ILE A 259 -6.69 18.55 0.56
CA ILE A 259 -6.31 17.13 0.50
C ILE A 259 -5.81 16.63 1.86
N VAL A 260 -5.02 17.43 2.59
CA VAL A 260 -4.56 17.08 3.94
C VAL A 260 -5.75 16.87 4.90
N LEU A 261 -6.76 17.76 4.84
CA LEU A 261 -8.00 17.60 5.61
C LEU A 261 -8.74 16.32 5.25
N ALA A 262 -8.90 16.02 3.95
CA ALA A 262 -9.54 14.79 3.49
C ALA A 262 -8.78 13.53 3.95
N LYS A 263 -7.44 13.53 3.89
CA LYS A 263 -6.59 12.44 4.38
C LYS A 263 -6.73 12.26 5.89
N THR A 264 -6.81 13.37 6.64
CA THR A 264 -7.01 13.35 8.10
C THR A 264 -8.38 12.77 8.45
N ALA A 265 -9.44 13.22 7.77
CA ALA A 265 -10.79 12.68 7.95
C ALA A 265 -10.86 11.18 7.63
N ALA A 266 -10.21 10.74 6.54
CA ALA A 266 -10.12 9.33 6.17
C ALA A 266 -9.37 8.51 7.24
N LEU A 267 -8.25 9.02 7.77
CA LEU A 267 -7.50 8.36 8.84
C LEU A 267 -8.34 8.22 10.11
N LEU A 268 -9.05 9.27 10.52
CA LEU A 268 -9.93 9.23 11.70
C LEU A 268 -11.09 8.24 11.51
N ALA A 269 -11.74 8.23 10.34
CA ALA A 269 -12.82 7.32 10.03
C ALA A 269 -12.35 5.85 10.03
N LEU A 270 -11.21 5.57 9.40
CA LEU A 270 -10.58 4.25 9.39
C LEU A 270 -10.12 3.82 10.79
N GLY A 271 -9.56 4.75 11.58
CA GLY A 271 -9.16 4.50 12.96
C GLY A 271 -10.35 4.16 13.86
N ALA A 272 -11.46 4.89 13.74
CA ALA A 272 -12.71 4.61 14.44
C ALA A 272 -13.31 3.25 14.02
N LEU A 273 -13.29 2.94 12.73
CA LEU A 273 -13.73 1.65 12.21
C LEU A 273 -12.84 0.50 12.71
N GLY A 274 -11.53 0.67 12.69
CA GLY A 274 -10.56 -0.28 13.21
C GLY A 274 -10.74 -0.51 14.71
N TRP A 275 -11.00 0.54 15.48
CA TRP A 275 -11.36 0.44 16.91
C TRP A 275 -12.65 -0.35 17.14
N TRP A 276 -13.68 -0.06 16.35
CA TRP A 276 -14.93 -0.83 16.37
C TRP A 276 -14.68 -2.30 16.08
N TRP A 277 -13.90 -2.60 15.04
CA TRP A 277 -13.59 -3.97 14.65
C TRP A 277 -12.72 -4.70 15.66
N ARG A 278 -11.77 -4.02 16.31
CA ARG A 278 -11.01 -4.58 17.44
C ARG A 278 -11.90 -5.00 18.61
N ARG A 279 -13.02 -4.31 18.83
CA ARG A 279 -14.00 -4.65 19.88
C ARG A 279 -15.01 -5.71 19.48
N THR A 280 -15.29 -5.87 18.18
CA THR A 280 -16.40 -6.72 17.69
C THR A 280 -15.94 -7.84 16.77
N TRP A 281 -15.24 -7.51 15.69
CA TRP A 281 -14.77 -8.45 14.67
C TRP A 281 -13.65 -9.35 15.21
N VAL A 282 -12.58 -8.75 15.74
CA VAL A 282 -11.38 -9.47 16.15
C VAL A 282 -11.67 -10.51 17.25
N PRO A 283 -12.43 -10.19 18.32
CA PRO A 283 -12.74 -11.17 19.36
C PRO A 283 -13.67 -12.28 18.85
N ALA A 284 -14.64 -11.95 17.97
CA ALA A 284 -15.53 -12.94 17.39
C ALA A 284 -14.80 -13.89 16.44
N ALA A 285 -13.87 -13.39 15.62
CA ALA A 285 -13.06 -14.22 14.74
C ALA A 285 -12.07 -15.07 15.55
N GLY A 286 -11.36 -14.48 16.52
CA GLY A 286 -10.38 -15.17 17.37
C GLY A 286 -11.01 -16.28 18.22
N ALA A 287 -12.23 -16.08 18.72
CA ALA A 287 -13.00 -17.13 19.41
C ALA A 287 -13.65 -18.15 18.47
N HIS A 288 -13.30 -18.12 17.18
CA HIS A 288 -13.93 -18.93 16.14
C HIS A 288 -15.48 -18.85 16.19
N ARG A 289 -16.05 -17.66 16.29
CA ARG A 289 -17.52 -17.44 16.27
C ARG A 289 -18.00 -16.77 14.99
N MET A 290 -17.11 -16.59 14.02
CA MET A 290 -17.39 -15.86 12.78
C MET A 290 -16.98 -16.70 11.57
N GLN A 291 -17.80 -16.70 10.52
CA GLN A 291 -17.49 -17.43 9.29
C GLN A 291 -16.36 -16.74 8.51
N ALA A 292 -15.67 -17.52 7.67
CA ALA A 292 -14.54 -17.01 6.88
C ALA A 292 -15.01 -15.96 5.86
N GLU A 293 -16.20 -16.15 5.28
CA GLU A 293 -16.82 -15.25 4.30
C GLU A 293 -17.14 -13.89 4.92
N ASP A 294 -17.63 -13.87 6.16
CA ASP A 294 -17.94 -12.63 6.88
C ASP A 294 -16.65 -11.87 7.23
N SER A 295 -15.57 -12.59 7.58
CA SER A 295 -14.26 -11.98 7.83
C SER A 295 -13.64 -11.44 6.52
N LEU A 296 -13.73 -12.20 5.43
CA LEU A 296 -13.30 -11.78 4.11
C LEU A 296 -14.05 -10.51 3.66
N ARG A 297 -15.37 -10.46 3.87
CA ARG A 297 -16.18 -9.28 3.56
C ARG A 297 -15.68 -8.03 4.30
N ARG A 298 -15.41 -8.12 5.59
CA ARG A 298 -14.91 -6.98 6.37
C ARG A 298 -13.51 -6.56 5.94
N ALA A 299 -12.62 -7.53 5.71
CA ALA A 299 -11.27 -7.27 5.21
C ALA A 299 -11.27 -6.57 3.84
N VAL A 300 -12.13 -7.02 2.91
CA VAL A 300 -12.29 -6.36 1.60
C VAL A 300 -12.80 -4.94 1.76
N LEU A 301 -13.84 -4.71 2.58
CA LEU A 301 -14.38 -3.37 2.81
C LEU A 301 -13.35 -2.42 3.41
N GLU A 302 -12.59 -2.88 4.40
CA GLU A 302 -11.47 -2.11 4.98
C GLU A 302 -10.42 -1.78 3.92
N ALA A 303 -9.96 -2.79 3.18
CA ALA A 303 -8.91 -2.63 2.19
C ALA A 303 -9.33 -1.65 1.07
N LEU A 304 -10.59 -1.68 0.64
CA LEU A 304 -11.11 -0.73 -0.35
C LEU A 304 -11.14 0.71 0.22
N ALA A 305 -11.57 0.88 1.46
CA ALA A 305 -11.58 2.20 2.11
C ALA A 305 -10.15 2.74 2.31
N MET A 306 -9.21 1.88 2.70
CA MET A 306 -7.79 2.22 2.79
C MET A 306 -7.20 2.54 1.41
N ALA A 307 -7.59 1.83 0.35
CA ALA A 307 -7.14 2.12 -1.00
C ALA A 307 -7.52 3.53 -1.45
N VAL A 308 -8.73 4.01 -1.12
CA VAL A 308 -9.13 5.41 -1.35
C VAL A 308 -8.19 6.38 -0.63
N ALA A 309 -7.85 6.12 0.63
CA ALA A 309 -6.91 6.94 1.40
C ALA A 309 -5.50 6.94 0.80
N PHE A 310 -5.05 5.80 0.25
CA PHE A 310 -3.80 5.69 -0.51
C PHE A 310 -3.86 6.52 -1.80
N GLY A 311 -5.01 6.58 -2.47
CA GLY A 311 -5.24 7.46 -3.62
C GLY A 311 -5.09 8.94 -3.26
N LEU A 312 -5.69 9.37 -2.14
CA LEU A 312 -5.51 10.74 -1.63
C LEU A 312 -4.04 11.04 -1.33
N ALA A 313 -3.33 10.10 -0.69
CA ALA A 313 -1.90 10.26 -0.38
C ALA A 313 -1.02 10.29 -1.65
N ALA A 314 -1.35 9.44 -2.63
CA ALA A 314 -0.73 9.39 -3.94
C ALA A 314 -1.14 10.57 -4.83
N ALA A 315 -2.10 11.40 -4.46
CA ALA A 315 -2.29 12.69 -5.12
C ALA A 315 -1.50 13.77 -4.38
N LEU A 316 -1.63 13.81 -3.05
CA LEU A 316 -0.97 14.80 -2.19
C LEU A 316 0.54 14.90 -2.41
N ALA A 317 1.23 13.77 -2.62
CA ALA A 317 2.69 13.80 -2.82
C ALA A 317 3.13 14.38 -4.17
N THR A 318 2.20 14.74 -5.06
CA THR A 318 2.47 15.48 -6.32
C THR A 318 1.54 16.68 -6.50
N THR A 319 0.99 17.19 -5.40
CA THR A 319 0.30 18.49 -5.41
C THR A 319 1.30 19.54 -4.94
N ALA A 320 1.44 20.61 -5.71
CA ALA A 320 2.24 21.79 -5.37
C ALA A 320 1.63 22.58 -4.21
#